data_AF-A0A1E1WBK5-F1
#
_entry.id   AF-A0A1E1WBK5-F1
#
_cell.length_a   1.000
_cell.length_b   1.000
_cell.length_c   1.000
_cell.angle_alpha   90.00
_cell.angle_beta   90.00
_cell.angle_gamma   90.00
#
_symmetry.space_group_name_H-M   'P 1'
#
loop_
_entity.id
_entity.type
_entity.pdbx_description
1 polymer ?
#
loop_
_entity_poly.entity_id
_entity_poly.type
_entity_poly.pdbx_seq_one_letter_code
_entity_poly.pdbx_strand_id
1 'polypeptide(L)'
;NSARQSLAKIIEMEIENSCCKIYNQKDVNSPESELPKFLQSCIDSIIIKEGFLNPNIKINKIPIDGGNYLACLYAVDICGKTKCGEKEINIFIKNSIPVDESYADLFLLSELYCNECFVYKDLSKIFKKLEDEANVPLEERYRIAKCYDESSSEAIILENLAKKGFRTCDRKEIVPLKYTELAVQQLAKFNSFGFIIQKMMPGYFEKKISCLPDSMDFGDGWRDIMKKTAKFSIKNMSSDAKKKAEVIIENVDVYTE
;
A
#
# COMPACT_ATOMS: atom_id res chain seq x y z
N ASN A 1 9.34 27.71 27.21
CA ASN A 1 8.12 27.00 26.76
C ASN A 1 7.32 27.74 25.70
N SER A 2 7.01 29.03 25.85
CA SER A 2 6.30 29.80 24.80
C SER A 2 7.07 29.91 23.46
N ALA A 3 8.36 30.27 23.48
CA ALA A 3 9.14 30.44 22.25
C ALA A 3 9.37 29.15 21.42
N ARG A 4 9.39 27.96 22.06
CA ARG A 4 9.50 26.67 21.35
C ARG A 4 8.19 26.26 20.68
N GLN A 5 7.05 26.60 21.26
CA GLN A 5 5.74 26.39 20.65
C GLN A 5 5.51 27.35 19.47
N SER A 6 6.04 28.58 19.55
CA SER A 6 6.00 29.53 18.44
C SER A 6 6.87 29.11 17.26
N LEU A 7 8.08 28.57 17.50
CA LEU A 7 8.97 28.11 16.44
C LEU A 7 8.43 26.87 15.71
N ALA A 8 7.82 25.93 16.45
CA ALA A 8 7.19 24.75 15.87
C ALA A 8 6.04 25.13 14.93
N LYS A 9 5.19 26.10 15.30
CA LYS A 9 4.11 26.60 14.44
C LYS A 9 4.60 27.30 13.18
N ILE A 10 5.73 28.02 13.25
CA ILE A 10 6.32 28.70 12.10
C ILE A 10 6.91 27.68 11.12
N ILE A 11 7.58 26.65 11.64
CA ILE A 11 8.11 25.54 10.85
C ILE A 11 6.98 24.72 10.22
N GLU A 12 5.88 24.46 10.95
CA GLU A 12 4.67 23.83 10.41
C GLU A 12 4.07 24.65 9.25
N MET A 13 3.92 25.97 9.43
CA MET A 13 3.40 26.85 8.38
C MET A 13 4.30 26.91 7.14
N GLU A 14 5.63 26.91 7.29
CA GLU A 14 6.56 26.96 6.15
C GLU A 14 6.62 25.63 5.40
N ILE A 15 6.52 24.49 6.10
CA ILE A 15 6.46 23.16 5.49
C ILE A 15 5.14 22.98 4.72
N GLU A 16 4.00 23.37 5.32
CA GLU A 16 2.70 23.32 4.65
C GLU A 16 2.69 24.22 3.41
N ASN A 17 3.21 25.45 3.50
CA ASN A 17 3.25 26.36 2.36
C ASN A 17 4.21 25.89 1.25
N SER A 18 5.32 25.24 1.59
CA SER A 18 6.26 24.73 0.59
C SER A 18 5.75 23.46 -0.08
N CYS A 19 5.04 22.58 0.64
CA CYS A 19 4.34 21.43 0.04
C CYS A 19 3.14 21.87 -0.81
N CYS A 20 2.31 22.81 -0.34
CA CYS A 20 1.16 23.30 -1.10
C CYS A 20 1.56 24.06 -2.38
N LYS A 21 2.67 24.80 -2.39
CA LYS A 21 3.13 25.53 -3.59
C LYS A 21 3.66 24.62 -4.70
N ILE A 22 4.19 23.45 -4.37
CA ILE A 22 4.66 22.46 -5.36
C ILE A 22 3.48 21.70 -5.98
N TYR A 23 2.36 21.55 -5.25
CA TYR A 23 1.18 20.80 -5.70
C TYR A 23 0.11 21.64 -6.43
N ASN A 24 0.17 22.98 -6.37
CA ASN A 24 -0.87 23.86 -6.94
C ASN A 24 -0.64 24.30 -8.39
N GLN A 25 0.17 23.58 -9.17
CA GLN A 25 0.23 23.76 -10.63
C GLN A 25 -0.17 22.46 -11.34
N LYS A 26 -1.48 22.15 -11.30
CA LYS A 26 -2.27 21.56 -12.40
C LYS A 26 -3.70 21.29 -11.90
N ASP A 27 -4.60 22.18 -12.30
CA ASP A 27 -6.06 22.06 -12.41
C ASP A 27 -6.77 20.93 -11.63
N VAL A 28 -7.32 21.29 -10.46
CA VAL A 28 -8.41 20.56 -9.81
C VAL A 28 -9.72 20.94 -10.53
N ASN A 29 -10.09 20.16 -11.56
CA ASN A 29 -11.40 20.25 -12.20
C ASN A 29 -12.15 18.93 -12.07
N SER A 30 -13.18 18.93 -11.21
CA SER A 30 -14.33 17.99 -11.10
C SER A 30 -14.08 16.50 -10.76
N PRO A 31 -14.98 15.86 -9.98
CA PRO A 31 -14.89 14.43 -9.71
C PRO A 31 -15.27 13.65 -10.97
N GLU A 32 -14.31 12.97 -11.58
CA GLU A 32 -14.62 11.88 -12.51
C GLU A 32 -15.40 10.80 -11.73
N SER A 33 -16.72 10.77 -11.91
CA SER A 33 -17.63 9.76 -11.34
C SER A 33 -17.61 8.44 -12.11
N GLU A 34 -16.73 8.31 -13.10
CA GLU A 34 -16.68 7.16 -13.99
C GLU A 34 -15.35 6.41 -13.84
N LEU A 35 -15.45 5.08 -13.80
CA LEU A 35 -14.28 4.22 -13.83
C LEU A 35 -13.75 4.12 -15.27
N PRO A 36 -12.43 3.95 -15.46
CA PRO A 36 -11.88 3.45 -16.72
C PRO A 36 -12.65 2.20 -17.21
N LYS A 37 -12.85 2.08 -18.53
CA LYS A 37 -13.69 1.03 -19.14
C LYS A 37 -13.34 -0.39 -18.69
N PHE A 38 -12.04 -0.69 -18.53
CA PHE A 38 -11.60 -2.00 -18.06
C PHE A 38 -12.03 -2.26 -16.61
N LEU A 39 -11.91 -1.25 -15.72
CA LEU A 39 -12.37 -1.34 -14.34
C LEU A 39 -13.89 -1.45 -14.26
N GLN A 40 -14.63 -0.75 -15.13
CA GLN A 40 -16.07 -0.95 -15.23
C GLN A 40 -16.40 -2.41 -15.57
N SER A 41 -15.67 -3.00 -16.52
CA SER A 41 -15.85 -4.42 -16.90
C SER A 41 -15.53 -5.37 -15.74
N CYS A 42 -14.51 -5.08 -14.93
CA CYS A 42 -14.21 -5.83 -13.70
C CYS A 42 -15.37 -5.73 -12.69
N ILE A 43 -15.92 -4.54 -12.47
CA ILE A 43 -17.05 -4.34 -11.54
C ILE A 43 -18.31 -5.04 -12.04
N ASP A 44 -18.59 -5.00 -13.34
CA ASP A 44 -19.71 -5.70 -13.95
C ASP A 44 -19.57 -7.23 -13.77
N SER A 45 -18.36 -7.78 -13.94
CA SER A 45 -18.05 -9.19 -13.65
C SER A 45 -18.34 -9.54 -12.18
N ILE A 46 -17.89 -8.70 -11.24
CA ILE A 46 -18.15 -8.89 -9.80
C ILE A 46 -19.65 -8.87 -9.50
N ILE A 47 -20.39 -7.93 -10.08
CA ILE A 47 -21.85 -7.81 -9.93
C ILE A 47 -22.56 -9.10 -10.35
N ILE A 48 -22.18 -9.65 -11.50
CA ILE A 48 -22.73 -10.90 -12.03
C ILE A 48 -22.39 -12.08 -11.11
N LYS A 49 -21.11 -12.23 -10.73
CA LYS A 49 -20.65 -13.34 -9.86
C LYS A 49 -21.28 -13.28 -8.46
N GLU A 50 -21.46 -12.09 -7.91
CA GLU A 50 -22.06 -11.88 -6.60
C GLU A 50 -23.60 -11.97 -6.62
N GLY A 51 -24.20 -12.12 -7.82
CA GLY A 51 -25.61 -12.46 -8.02
C GLY A 51 -26.58 -11.28 -7.89
N PHE A 52 -26.11 -10.06 -8.12
CA PHE A 52 -26.96 -8.87 -8.09
C PHE A 52 -27.86 -8.81 -9.32
N LEU A 53 -29.12 -8.43 -9.12
CA LEU A 53 -30.10 -8.33 -10.21
C LEU A 53 -30.12 -6.94 -10.87
N ASN A 54 -30.20 -5.88 -10.06
CA ASN A 54 -30.19 -4.48 -10.48
C ASN A 54 -29.61 -3.64 -9.33
N PRO A 55 -28.28 -3.67 -9.11
CA PRO A 55 -27.68 -2.97 -7.98
C PRO A 55 -27.61 -1.46 -8.24
N ASN A 56 -27.70 -0.69 -7.16
CA ASN A 56 -27.24 0.68 -7.12
C ASN A 56 -25.73 0.68 -6.90
N ILE A 57 -25.00 1.43 -7.72
CA ILE A 57 -23.53 1.49 -7.70
C ILE A 57 -23.12 2.93 -7.43
N LYS A 58 -22.29 3.14 -6.40
CA LYS A 58 -21.70 4.44 -6.09
C LYS A 58 -20.18 4.35 -6.21
N ILE A 59 -19.61 5.15 -7.10
CA ILE A 59 -18.16 5.22 -7.34
C ILE A 59 -17.64 6.53 -6.75
N ASN A 60 -16.54 6.48 -6.00
CA ASN A 60 -15.83 7.65 -5.51
C ASN A 60 -14.35 7.50 -5.82
N LYS A 61 -13.77 8.46 -6.55
CA LYS A 61 -12.32 8.59 -6.68
C LYS A 61 -11.75 9.11 -5.36
N ILE A 62 -10.77 8.40 -4.80
CA ILE A 62 -10.15 8.77 -3.51
C ILE A 62 -9.06 9.81 -3.82
N PRO A 63 -9.08 10.99 -3.20
CA PRO A 63 -8.11 12.04 -3.47
C PRO A 63 -6.69 11.63 -3.08
N ILE A 64 -5.71 12.24 -3.74
CA ILE A 64 -4.29 12.06 -3.41
C ILE A 64 -4.00 12.92 -2.17
N ASP A 65 -3.76 12.27 -1.02
CA ASP A 65 -3.46 12.91 0.27
C ASP A 65 -2.02 12.66 0.74
N GLY A 66 -1.14 12.28 -0.20
CA GLY A 66 0.24 11.89 0.09
C GLY A 66 0.41 10.42 0.50
N GLY A 67 -0.63 9.58 0.38
CA GLY A 67 -0.52 8.11 0.51
C GLY A 67 -0.47 7.33 -0.80
N ASN A 68 -0.80 7.95 -1.93
CA ASN A 68 -1.21 7.26 -3.16
C ASN A 68 -0.28 7.53 -4.36
N TYR A 69 1.04 7.48 -4.13
CA TYR A 69 2.05 7.93 -5.11
C TYR A 69 2.11 7.11 -6.41
N LEU A 70 1.72 5.83 -6.36
CA LEU A 70 1.85 4.87 -7.47
C LEU A 70 0.50 4.32 -7.94
N ALA A 71 -0.60 5.00 -7.62
CA ALA A 71 -1.94 4.49 -7.88
C ALA A 71 -2.99 5.58 -8.00
N CYS A 72 -3.98 5.36 -8.87
CA CYS A 72 -5.28 6.01 -8.76
C CYS A 72 -6.20 5.12 -7.92
N LEU A 73 -6.81 5.68 -6.89
CA LEU A 73 -7.62 4.90 -5.95
C LEU A 73 -9.11 5.18 -6.13
N TYR A 74 -9.92 4.13 -6.04
CA TYR A 74 -11.38 4.23 -6.08
C TYR A 74 -12.03 3.43 -4.94
N ALA A 75 -13.15 3.94 -4.44
CA ALA A 75 -14.08 3.20 -3.60
C ALA A 75 -15.38 2.98 -4.38
N VAL A 76 -15.84 1.73 -4.45
CA VAL A 76 -17.09 1.35 -5.13
C VAL A 76 -18.01 0.67 -4.13
N ASP A 77 -19.16 1.26 -3.87
CA ASP A 77 -20.22 0.69 -3.02
C ASP A 77 -21.32 0.13 -3.92
N ILE A 78 -21.69 -1.14 -3.73
CA ILE A 78 -22.70 -1.84 -4.53
C ILE A 78 -23.77 -2.37 -3.59
N CYS A 79 -24.98 -1.82 -3.69
CA CYS A 79 -26.13 -2.20 -2.86
C CYS A 79 -27.27 -2.68 -3.76
N GLY A 80 -27.90 -3.82 -3.44
CA GLY A 80 -29.03 -4.30 -4.23
C GLY A 80 -29.59 -5.64 -3.76
N LYS A 81 -30.54 -6.16 -4.54
CA LYS A 81 -31.13 -7.48 -4.28
C LYS A 81 -30.38 -8.58 -5.03
N THR A 82 -30.21 -9.68 -4.32
CA THR A 82 -29.80 -10.99 -4.86
C THR A 82 -30.94 -12.00 -4.64
N LYS A 83 -30.77 -13.22 -5.14
CA LYS A 83 -31.71 -14.33 -4.85
C LYS A 83 -31.86 -14.63 -3.35
N CYS A 84 -30.86 -14.27 -2.53
CA CYS A 84 -30.84 -14.54 -1.10
C CYS A 84 -31.32 -13.36 -0.25
N GLY A 85 -31.76 -12.26 -0.87
CA GLY A 85 -32.17 -11.04 -0.18
C GLY A 85 -31.29 -9.83 -0.53
N GLU A 86 -31.40 -8.79 0.29
CA GLU A 86 -30.57 -7.58 0.15
C GLU A 86 -29.11 -7.86 0.47
N LYS A 87 -28.22 -7.21 -0.27
CA LYS A 87 -26.78 -7.37 -0.15
C LYS A 87 -26.10 -6.03 -0.40
N GLU A 88 -25.04 -5.80 0.35
CA GLU A 88 -24.11 -4.70 0.14
C GLU A 88 -22.69 -5.27 0.10
N ILE A 89 -21.91 -4.82 -0.88
CA ILE A 89 -20.46 -5.02 -0.91
C ILE A 89 -19.77 -3.69 -1.12
N ASN A 90 -18.66 -3.48 -0.40
CA ASN A 90 -17.84 -2.30 -0.54
C ASN A 90 -16.46 -2.72 -1.06
N ILE A 91 -16.02 -2.08 -2.13
CA ILE A 91 -14.83 -2.43 -2.90
C ILE A 91 -13.85 -1.26 -2.85
N PHE A 92 -12.58 -1.60 -2.70
CA PHE A 92 -11.46 -0.69 -2.85
C PHE A 92 -10.65 -1.13 -4.08
N ILE A 93 -10.36 -0.19 -4.96
CA ILE A 93 -9.60 -0.42 -6.19
C ILE A 93 -8.32 0.40 -6.10
N LYS A 94 -7.19 -0.28 -6.25
CA LYS A 94 -5.88 0.32 -6.48
C LYS A 94 -5.54 0.13 -7.96
N ASN A 95 -5.78 1.17 -8.74
CA ASN A 95 -5.51 1.19 -10.18
C ASN A 95 -4.06 1.61 -10.42
N SER A 96 -3.30 0.77 -11.11
CA SER A 96 -1.96 1.10 -11.56
C SER A 96 -2.03 2.22 -12.59
N ILE A 97 -1.33 3.32 -12.33
CA ILE A 97 -1.20 4.42 -13.28
C ILE A 97 0.28 4.66 -13.55
N PRO A 98 0.64 5.05 -14.78
CA PRO A 98 2.00 5.51 -15.08
C PRO A 98 2.37 6.61 -14.08
N VAL A 99 3.52 6.42 -13.43
CA VAL A 99 3.97 7.31 -12.36
C VAL A 99 4.37 8.65 -12.96
N ASP A 100 4.23 9.73 -12.19
CA ASP A 100 4.98 10.97 -12.46
C ASP A 100 6.47 10.62 -12.65
N GLU A 101 7.14 11.29 -13.60
CA GLU A 101 8.51 10.95 -14.04
C GLU A 101 9.49 10.85 -12.87
N SER A 102 9.21 11.58 -11.78
CA SER A 102 10.03 11.63 -10.57
C SER A 102 10.19 10.31 -9.79
N TYR A 103 9.30 9.33 -9.97
CA TYR A 103 9.35 8.03 -9.28
C TYR A 103 9.41 6.84 -10.23
N ALA A 104 9.30 7.08 -11.55
CA ALA A 104 9.40 6.05 -12.57
C ALA A 104 10.77 5.33 -12.53
N ASP A 105 11.82 6.03 -12.13
CA ASP A 105 13.19 5.52 -12.02
C ASP A 105 13.49 4.77 -10.71
N LEU A 106 12.51 4.61 -9.81
CA LEU A 106 12.71 3.96 -8.49
C LEU A 106 11.97 2.64 -8.35
N PHE A 107 10.88 2.48 -9.09
CA PHE A 107 9.98 1.34 -8.95
C PHE A 107 9.69 0.72 -10.30
N LEU A 108 9.88 -0.60 -10.36
CA LEU A 108 9.38 -1.41 -11.46
C LEU A 108 7.89 -1.65 -11.22
N LEU A 109 7.05 -0.69 -11.65
CA LEU A 109 5.62 -0.67 -11.33
C LEU A 109 4.88 -1.96 -11.72
N SER A 110 5.24 -2.53 -12.89
CA SER A 110 4.70 -3.81 -13.33
C SER A 110 5.01 -4.93 -12.34
N GLU A 111 6.26 -5.04 -11.90
CA GLU A 111 6.67 -6.08 -10.95
C GLU A 111 6.06 -5.86 -9.57
N LEU A 112 5.91 -4.62 -9.13
CA LEU A 112 5.24 -4.27 -7.87
C LEU A 112 3.80 -4.80 -7.86
N TYR A 113 3.02 -4.52 -8.89
CA TYR A 113 1.62 -4.95 -8.97
C TYR A 113 1.49 -6.45 -9.25
N CYS A 114 2.41 -7.05 -10.03
CA CYS A 114 2.47 -8.51 -10.21
C CYS A 114 2.70 -9.22 -8.86
N ASN A 115 3.68 -8.77 -8.08
CA ASN A 115 3.99 -9.32 -6.77
C ASN A 115 2.83 -9.13 -5.78
N GLU A 116 2.22 -7.94 -5.74
CA GLU A 116 1.05 -7.67 -4.89
C GLU A 116 -0.14 -8.57 -5.27
N CYS A 117 -0.42 -8.73 -6.57
CA CYS A 117 -1.46 -9.61 -7.08
C CYS A 117 -1.20 -11.08 -6.70
N PHE A 118 0.05 -11.55 -6.82
CA PHE A 118 0.48 -12.88 -6.39
C PHE A 118 0.21 -13.12 -4.90
N VAL A 119 0.54 -12.15 -4.04
CA VAL A 119 0.27 -12.26 -2.59
C VAL A 119 -1.23 -12.44 -2.33
N TYR A 120 -2.06 -11.57 -2.90
CA TYR A 120 -3.50 -11.57 -2.63
C TYR A 120 -4.25 -12.73 -3.29
N LYS A 121 -3.86 -13.19 -4.48
CA LYS A 121 -4.59 -14.23 -5.23
C LYS A 121 -4.09 -15.64 -4.98
N ASP A 122 -2.79 -15.81 -4.78
CA ASP A 122 -2.16 -17.13 -4.71
C ASP A 122 -1.67 -17.44 -3.30
N LEU A 123 -0.81 -16.60 -2.72
CA LEU A 123 -0.26 -16.87 -1.39
C LEU A 123 -1.35 -16.87 -0.30
N SER A 124 -2.34 -15.98 -0.39
CA SER A 124 -3.46 -15.94 0.57
C SER A 124 -4.20 -17.28 0.66
N LYS A 125 -4.36 -18.00 -0.46
CA LYS A 125 -4.99 -19.33 -0.52
C LYS A 125 -4.10 -20.38 0.13
N ILE A 126 -2.78 -20.28 -0.08
CA ILE A 126 -1.79 -21.16 0.56
C ILE A 126 -1.79 -20.94 2.07
N PHE A 127 -1.79 -19.69 2.54
CA PHE A 127 -1.87 -19.37 3.96
C PHE A 127 -3.11 -20.00 4.60
N LYS A 128 -4.28 -19.78 3.99
CA LYS A 128 -5.54 -20.37 4.46
C LYS A 128 -5.47 -21.90 4.50
N LYS A 129 -4.93 -22.53 3.46
CA LYS A 129 -4.77 -24.00 3.40
C LYS A 129 -3.87 -24.52 4.52
N LEU A 130 -2.73 -23.88 4.76
CA LEU A 130 -1.79 -24.27 5.83
C LEU A 130 -2.45 -24.12 7.22
N GLU A 131 -3.22 -23.04 7.43
CA GLU A 131 -3.97 -22.83 8.67
C GLU A 131 -5.10 -23.85 8.84
N ASP A 132 -5.79 -24.22 7.76
CA ASP A 132 -6.81 -25.28 7.75
C ASP A 132 -6.20 -26.64 8.13
N GLU A 133 -5.10 -27.04 7.49
CA GLU A 133 -4.39 -28.30 7.76
C GLU A 133 -3.85 -28.38 9.19
N ALA A 134 -3.41 -27.25 9.74
CA ALA A 134 -2.96 -27.15 11.12
C ALA A 134 -4.09 -26.95 12.15
N ASN A 135 -5.36 -26.89 11.71
CA ASN A 135 -6.53 -26.63 12.55
C ASN A 135 -6.41 -25.35 13.39
N VAL A 136 -5.83 -24.29 12.81
CA VAL A 136 -5.68 -23.00 13.50
C VAL A 136 -7.06 -22.38 13.78
N PRO A 137 -7.38 -21.99 15.03
CA PRO A 137 -8.63 -21.33 15.39
C PRO A 137 -8.84 -20.04 14.58
N LEU A 138 -10.08 -19.76 14.17
CA LEU A 138 -10.41 -18.66 13.26
C LEU A 138 -9.93 -17.29 13.77
N GLU A 139 -10.00 -17.07 15.07
CA GLU A 139 -9.57 -15.86 15.77
C GLU A 139 -8.03 -15.67 15.77
N GLU A 140 -7.29 -16.76 15.65
CA GLU A 140 -5.83 -16.79 15.60
C GLU A 140 -5.28 -16.75 14.18
N ARG A 141 -6.12 -16.86 13.15
CA ARG A 141 -5.67 -16.83 11.76
C ARG A 141 -5.11 -15.47 11.34
N TYR A 142 -4.25 -15.52 10.35
CA TYR A 142 -3.72 -14.33 9.67
C TYR A 142 -4.85 -13.59 8.96
N ARG A 143 -4.87 -12.27 9.13
CA ARG A 143 -5.92 -11.42 8.56
C ARG A 143 -5.42 -10.78 7.28
N ILE A 144 -6.12 -11.04 6.18
CA ILE A 144 -5.88 -10.41 4.88
C ILE A 144 -7.22 -10.00 4.27
N ALA A 145 -7.22 -8.88 3.55
CA ALA A 145 -8.42 -8.41 2.86
C ALA A 145 -8.87 -9.44 1.81
N LYS A 146 -10.18 -9.64 1.66
CA LYS A 146 -10.74 -10.35 0.50
C LYS A 146 -10.25 -9.67 -0.78
N CYS A 147 -9.63 -10.46 -1.66
CA CYS A 147 -9.28 -10.05 -3.01
C CYS A 147 -10.28 -10.62 -4.00
N TYR A 148 -10.70 -9.80 -4.96
CA TYR A 148 -11.58 -10.22 -6.05
C TYR A 148 -10.75 -10.83 -7.19
N ASP A 149 -11.30 -11.86 -7.84
CA ASP A 149 -10.61 -12.60 -8.91
C ASP A 149 -10.24 -11.73 -10.11
N GLU A 150 -10.96 -10.62 -10.29
CA GLU A 150 -10.74 -9.58 -11.29
C GLU A 150 -9.46 -8.78 -11.08
N SER A 151 -8.76 -8.96 -9.95
CA SER A 151 -7.47 -8.32 -9.72
C SER A 151 -6.40 -8.82 -10.71
N SER A 152 -5.58 -7.90 -11.18
CA SER A 152 -4.49 -8.10 -12.15
C SER A 152 -3.31 -7.16 -11.84
N SER A 153 -2.26 -7.19 -12.67
CA SER A 153 -1.16 -6.23 -12.58
C SER A 153 -1.57 -4.79 -12.95
N GLU A 154 -2.73 -4.60 -13.58
CA GLU A 154 -3.27 -3.27 -13.90
C GLU A 154 -4.11 -2.71 -12.75
N ALA A 155 -4.77 -3.56 -11.97
CA ALA A 155 -5.55 -3.12 -10.83
C ALA A 155 -5.70 -4.21 -9.75
N ILE A 156 -5.47 -3.82 -8.50
CA ILE A 156 -5.74 -4.67 -7.33
C ILE A 156 -7.12 -4.29 -6.78
N ILE A 157 -8.04 -5.25 -6.74
CA ILE A 157 -9.43 -5.06 -6.35
C ILE A 157 -9.69 -5.84 -5.07
N LEU A 158 -9.91 -5.12 -3.97
CA LEU A 158 -10.04 -5.67 -2.62
C LEU A 158 -11.39 -5.27 -2.00
N GLU A 159 -11.77 -5.94 -0.93
CA GLU A 159 -12.82 -5.40 -0.06
C GLU A 159 -12.36 -4.08 0.60
N ASN A 160 -13.29 -3.15 0.75
CA ASN A 160 -13.02 -1.88 1.40
C ASN A 160 -13.05 -2.03 2.92
N LEU A 161 -11.89 -2.22 3.54
CA LEU A 161 -11.76 -2.34 4.99
C LEU A 161 -12.15 -1.07 5.76
N ALA A 162 -12.14 0.12 5.13
CA ALA A 162 -12.59 1.35 5.79
C ALA A 162 -14.06 1.27 6.22
N LYS A 163 -14.89 0.54 5.45
CA LYS A 163 -16.30 0.30 5.78
C LYS A 163 -16.49 -0.67 6.93
N LYS A 164 -15.44 -1.40 7.31
CA LYS A 164 -15.37 -2.22 8.53
C LYS A 164 -14.72 -1.48 9.72
N GLY A 165 -14.46 -0.18 9.58
CA GLY A 165 -13.89 0.66 10.64
C GLY A 165 -12.36 0.64 10.71
N PHE A 166 -11.67 0.02 9.75
CA PHE A 166 -10.21 0.12 9.67
C PHE A 166 -9.79 1.50 9.18
N ARG A 167 -8.67 2.01 9.71
CA ARG A 167 -8.09 3.28 9.30
C ARG A 167 -6.58 3.17 9.25
N THR A 168 -5.96 3.96 8.38
CA THR A 168 -4.52 4.20 8.43
C THR A 168 -4.22 5.09 9.64
N CYS A 169 -3.19 4.74 10.42
CA CYS A 169 -2.72 5.63 11.48
C CYS A 169 -2.06 6.86 10.86
N ASP A 170 -2.32 8.04 11.40
CA ASP A 170 -1.58 9.23 10.98
C ASP A 170 -0.11 9.05 11.36
N ARG A 171 0.78 9.15 10.37
CA ARG A 171 2.23 9.02 10.56
C ARG A 171 2.83 10.08 11.51
N LYS A 172 2.10 11.17 11.77
CA LYS A 172 2.48 12.21 12.73
C LYS A 172 2.06 11.87 14.16
N GLU A 173 1.18 10.89 14.34
CA GLU A 173 0.68 10.50 15.65
C GLU A 173 1.50 9.34 16.24
N ILE A 174 1.58 9.33 17.58
CA ILE A 174 2.15 8.20 18.30
C ILE A 174 1.15 7.04 18.23
N VAL A 175 1.60 5.94 17.67
CA VAL A 175 0.80 4.71 17.57
C VAL A 175 0.59 4.11 18.96
N PRO A 176 -0.66 3.76 19.36
CA PRO A 176 -0.91 3.14 20.66
C PRO A 176 -0.15 1.82 20.82
N LEU A 177 0.39 1.54 22.02
CA LEU A 177 1.15 0.30 22.29
C LEU A 177 0.37 -0.95 21.89
N LYS A 178 -0.94 -1.00 22.19
CA LYS A 178 -1.77 -2.14 21.83
C LYS A 178 -1.89 -2.36 20.33
N TYR A 179 -1.94 -1.28 19.55
CA TYR A 179 -1.92 -1.38 18.09
C TYR A 179 -0.59 -1.97 17.62
N THR A 180 0.53 -1.48 18.16
CA THR A 180 1.88 -1.97 17.83
C THR A 180 2.03 -3.46 18.14
N GLU A 181 1.59 -3.91 19.32
CA GLU A 181 1.59 -5.33 19.68
C GLU A 181 0.84 -6.18 18.64
N LEU A 182 -0.38 -5.77 18.27
CA LEU A 182 -1.22 -6.49 17.30
C LEU A 182 -0.60 -6.48 15.89
N ALA A 183 -0.02 -5.36 15.48
CA ALA A 183 0.66 -5.24 14.19
C ALA A 183 1.89 -6.18 14.12
N VAL A 184 2.71 -6.20 15.17
CA VAL A 184 3.87 -7.11 15.27
C VAL A 184 3.43 -8.57 15.27
N GLN A 185 2.33 -8.91 15.95
CA GLN A 185 1.77 -10.27 15.90
C GLN A 185 1.33 -10.68 14.49
N GLN A 186 0.70 -9.78 13.72
CA GLN A 186 0.33 -10.06 12.34
C GLN A 186 1.56 -10.20 11.43
N LEU A 187 2.59 -9.36 11.64
CA LEU A 187 3.87 -9.50 10.93
C LEU A 187 4.57 -10.81 11.26
N ALA A 188 4.55 -11.25 12.52
CA ALA A 188 5.13 -12.53 12.92
C ALA A 188 4.42 -13.71 12.22
N LYS A 189 3.09 -13.69 12.13
CA LYS A 189 2.31 -14.68 11.37
C LYS A 189 2.68 -14.66 9.89
N PHE A 190 2.70 -13.47 9.27
CA PHE A 190 3.10 -13.32 7.87
C PHE A 190 4.49 -13.92 7.59
N ASN A 191 5.49 -13.59 8.41
CA ASN A 191 6.84 -14.11 8.26
C ASN A 191 6.92 -15.62 8.51
N SER A 192 6.12 -16.16 9.44
CA SER A 192 6.09 -17.60 9.72
C SER A 192 5.69 -18.43 8.50
N PHE A 193 4.78 -17.92 7.65
CA PHE A 193 4.40 -18.61 6.42
C PHE A 193 5.57 -18.79 5.46
N GLY A 194 6.51 -17.83 5.39
CA GLY A 194 7.71 -17.97 4.56
C GLY A 194 8.52 -19.21 4.96
N PHE A 195 8.79 -19.39 6.26
CA PHE A 195 9.51 -20.55 6.77
C PHE A 195 8.73 -21.85 6.61
N ILE A 196 7.40 -21.82 6.84
CA ILE A 196 6.54 -22.99 6.68
C ILE A 196 6.52 -23.44 5.22
N ILE A 197 6.31 -22.52 4.28
CA ILE A 197 6.30 -22.81 2.85
C ILE A 197 7.66 -23.32 2.38
N GLN A 198 8.77 -22.70 2.81
CA GLN A 198 10.11 -23.19 2.49
C GLN A 198 10.32 -24.63 2.97
N LYS A 199 9.87 -24.95 4.19
CA LYS A 199 10.06 -26.29 4.78
C LYS A 199 9.12 -27.35 4.19
N MET A 200 7.84 -27.02 4.00
CA MET A 200 6.80 -27.99 3.62
C MET A 200 6.60 -28.07 2.10
N MET A 201 6.93 -27.00 1.37
CA MET A 201 6.73 -26.88 -0.07
C MET A 201 7.98 -26.30 -0.76
N PRO A 202 9.19 -26.86 -0.55
CA PRO A 202 10.44 -26.27 -1.05
C PRO A 202 10.40 -26.07 -2.58
N GLY A 203 9.92 -27.05 -3.36
CA GLY A 203 9.81 -26.88 -4.81
C GLY A 203 8.89 -25.74 -5.26
N TYR A 204 7.89 -25.36 -4.46
CA TYR A 204 7.07 -24.17 -4.71
C TYR A 204 7.81 -22.90 -4.31
N PHE A 205 8.44 -22.89 -3.12
CA PHE A 205 9.23 -21.76 -2.62
C PHE A 205 10.30 -21.34 -3.64
N GLU A 206 11.12 -22.28 -4.09
CA GLU A 206 12.21 -22.03 -5.03
C GLU A 206 11.74 -21.53 -6.41
N LYS A 207 10.53 -21.92 -6.83
CA LYS A 207 10.00 -21.59 -8.16
C LYS A 207 9.07 -20.39 -8.19
N LYS A 208 8.55 -19.95 -7.04
CA LYS A 208 7.47 -18.95 -6.97
C LYS A 208 7.71 -17.86 -5.94
N ILE A 209 8.59 -18.06 -4.96
CA ILE A 209 8.86 -17.09 -3.90
C ILE A 209 10.29 -16.57 -4.00
N SER A 210 11.29 -17.46 -4.05
CA SER A 210 12.71 -17.04 -4.09
C SER A 210 13.12 -16.37 -5.40
N CYS A 211 12.33 -16.56 -6.47
CA CYS A 211 12.56 -15.98 -7.78
C CYS A 211 11.63 -14.78 -8.07
N LEU A 212 10.93 -14.26 -7.07
CA LEU A 212 10.14 -13.05 -7.26
C LEU A 212 11.09 -11.89 -7.62
N PRO A 213 10.79 -11.12 -8.68
CA PRO A 213 11.61 -9.99 -9.05
C PRO A 213 11.52 -8.91 -7.98
N ASP A 214 12.64 -8.22 -7.76
CA ASP A 214 12.65 -7.00 -6.96
C ASP A 214 11.79 -5.93 -7.63
N SER A 215 10.94 -5.27 -6.83
CA SER A 215 10.10 -4.19 -7.33
C SER A 215 10.76 -2.81 -7.21
N MET A 216 11.95 -2.74 -6.60
CA MET A 216 12.75 -1.53 -6.44
C MET A 216 13.92 -1.56 -7.42
N ASP A 217 14.17 -0.43 -8.08
CA ASP A 217 15.38 -0.22 -8.87
C ASP A 217 16.45 0.42 -7.99
N PHE A 218 17.51 -0.34 -7.67
CA PHE A 218 18.64 0.12 -6.86
C PHE A 218 19.76 0.77 -7.70
N GLY A 219 19.42 1.26 -8.90
CA GLY A 219 20.32 2.00 -9.79
C GLY A 219 20.70 3.41 -9.30
N ASP A 220 21.20 4.22 -10.23
CA ASP A 220 21.71 5.56 -9.92
C ASP A 220 20.63 6.50 -9.35
N GLY A 221 19.39 6.40 -9.85
CA GLY A 221 18.26 7.19 -9.36
C GLY A 221 18.01 6.99 -7.86
N TRP A 222 18.03 5.73 -7.40
CA TRP A 222 17.90 5.40 -5.97
C TRP A 222 19.07 5.94 -5.15
N ARG A 223 20.31 5.73 -5.61
CA ARG A 223 21.52 6.26 -4.94
C ARG A 223 21.45 7.76 -4.77
N ASP A 224 21.03 8.49 -5.79
CA ASP A 224 20.90 9.93 -5.76
C ASP A 224 19.84 10.40 -4.75
N ILE A 225 18.69 9.74 -4.70
CA ILE A 225 17.65 10.04 -3.72
C ILE A 225 18.12 9.75 -2.31
N MET A 226 18.83 8.65 -2.09
CA MET A 226 19.39 8.33 -0.77
C MET A 226 20.42 9.37 -0.34
N LYS A 227 21.34 9.77 -1.23
CA LYS A 227 22.31 10.85 -0.95
C LYS A 227 21.61 12.18 -0.63
N LYS A 228 20.58 12.56 -1.39
CA LYS A 228 19.79 13.79 -1.16
C LYS A 228 19.05 13.73 0.18
N THR A 229 18.37 12.62 0.47
CA THR A 229 17.60 12.41 1.72
C THR A 229 18.50 12.41 2.94
N ALA A 230 19.65 11.74 2.85
CA ALA A 230 20.63 11.69 3.92
C ALA A 230 21.23 13.10 4.18
N LYS A 231 21.64 13.84 3.14
CA LYS A 231 22.11 15.23 3.27
C LYS A 231 21.06 16.15 3.91
N PHE A 232 19.80 16.03 3.48
CA PHE A 232 18.69 16.80 4.06
C PHE A 232 18.51 16.46 5.55
N SER A 233 18.54 15.18 5.90
CA SER A 233 18.39 14.73 7.29
C SER A 233 19.52 15.27 8.16
N ILE A 234 20.78 15.16 7.72
CA ILE A 234 21.96 15.66 8.44
C ILE A 234 21.90 17.17 8.67
N LYS A 235 21.43 17.95 7.68
CA LYS A 235 21.30 19.40 7.83
C LYS A 235 20.41 19.79 9.02
N ASN A 236 19.46 18.92 9.38
CA ASN A 236 18.49 19.15 10.46
C ASN A 236 18.87 18.47 11.79
N MET A 237 20.03 17.81 11.86
CA MET A 237 20.53 17.17 13.08
C MET A 237 21.26 18.16 14.01
N SER A 238 21.39 17.79 15.28
CA SER A 238 22.26 18.49 16.24
C SER A 238 23.74 18.37 15.84
N SER A 239 24.59 19.29 16.32
CA SER A 239 26.02 19.35 15.94
C SER A 239 26.77 18.04 16.14
N ASP A 240 26.47 17.30 17.21
CA ASP A 240 27.16 16.05 17.56
C ASP A 240 26.67 14.86 16.73
N ALA A 241 25.37 14.81 16.43
CA ALA A 241 24.79 13.81 15.55
C ALA A 241 25.22 14.04 14.09
N LYS A 242 25.30 15.30 13.68
CA LYS A 242 25.74 15.72 12.34
C LYS A 242 27.16 15.24 12.00
N LYS A 243 28.15 15.49 12.87
CA LYS A 243 29.53 15.03 12.66
C LYS A 243 29.65 13.51 12.50
N LYS A 244 28.87 12.74 13.28
CA LYS A 244 28.87 11.27 13.19
C LYS A 244 28.22 10.79 11.88
N ALA A 245 27.14 11.44 11.45
CA ALA A 245 26.40 11.07 10.25
C ALA A 245 27.14 11.45 8.96
N GLU A 246 27.90 12.55 8.93
CA GLU A 246 28.69 12.99 7.76
C GLU A 246 29.72 11.94 7.35
N VAL A 247 30.40 11.31 8.32
CA VAL A 247 31.36 10.21 8.10
C VAL A 247 30.70 8.97 7.46
N ILE A 248 29.43 8.72 7.76
CA ILE A 248 28.69 7.57 7.19
C ILE A 248 28.34 7.83 5.72
N ILE A 249 27.94 9.06 5.36
CA ILE A 249 27.58 9.42 3.99
C ILE A 249 28.77 9.35 3.04
N GLU A 250 29.95 9.80 3.47
CA GLU A 250 31.18 9.77 2.65
C GLU A 250 31.58 8.34 2.23
N ASN A 251 31.10 7.34 2.96
CA ASN A 251 31.36 5.93 2.68
C ASN A 251 30.15 5.18 2.08
N VAL A 252 29.05 5.86 1.72
CA VAL A 252 27.83 5.20 1.20
C VAL A 252 28.13 4.35 -0.04
N ASP A 253 29.03 4.80 -0.90
CA ASP A 253 29.41 4.05 -2.11
C ASP A 253 30.16 2.74 -1.77
N VAL A 254 30.78 2.63 -0.59
CA VAL A 254 31.49 1.43 -0.10
C VAL A 254 30.53 0.36 0.45
N TYR A 255 29.30 0.75 0.83
CA TYR A 255 28.32 -0.15 1.45
C TYR A 255 27.23 -0.63 0.49
N THR A 256 27.30 -0.22 -0.78
CA THR A 256 26.31 -0.54 -1.82
C THR A 256 26.88 -1.37 -2.98
N GLU A 257 28.13 -1.81 -2.88
CA GLU A 257 28.74 -2.88 -3.69
C GLU A 257 28.52 -4.26 -3.05
#